data_AF-A0A2M7PU28-F1
#
_entry.id   AF-A0A2M7PU28-F1
#
_cell.length_a   1.000
_cell.length_b   1.000
_cell.length_c   1.000
_cell.angle_alpha   90.00
_cell.angle_beta   90.00
_cell.angle_gamma   90.00
#
_symmetry.space_group_name_H-M   'P 1'
#
loop_
_entity.id
_entity.type
_entity.pdbx_description
1 polymer ?
#
loop_
_entity_poly.entity_id
_entity_poly.type
_entity_poly.pdbx_seq_one_letter_code
_entity_poly.pdbx_strand_id
1 'polypeptide(L)'
;MTVVETPDLSVLVEQYAGDLYKRAFYKVSDSEMAKDLVQDTFMAAAEKISTFKGESTPKTWLFSILNNKIIDYYRAKVVRPYHYNTQS
;
A
#
# COMPACT_ATOMS: atom_id res chain seq x y z
N MET A 1 -15.98 22.89 17.86
CA MET A 1 -15.84 21.75 16.92
C MET A 1 -14.46 21.90 16.28
N THR A 2 -13.45 21.22 16.81
CA THR A 2 -12.08 21.32 16.29
C THR A 2 -12.02 20.60 14.95
N VAL A 3 -11.83 21.34 13.86
CA VAL A 3 -11.53 20.76 12.56
C VAL A 3 -10.14 20.16 12.71
N VAL A 4 -10.05 18.84 12.88
CA VAL A 4 -8.77 18.15 12.83
C VAL A 4 -8.29 18.33 11.39
N GLU A 5 -7.16 19.00 11.17
CA GLU A 5 -6.59 19.15 9.83
C GLU A 5 -6.21 17.75 9.32
N THR A 6 -7.12 17.14 8.56
CA THR A 6 -6.83 15.90 7.86
C THR A 6 -5.75 16.20 6.83
N PRO A 7 -4.64 15.44 6.78
CA PRO A 7 -3.66 15.58 5.72
C PRO A 7 -4.35 15.52 4.36
N ASP A 8 -4.00 16.41 3.44
CA ASP A 8 -4.53 16.34 2.08
C ASP A 8 -3.89 15.16 1.35
N LEU A 9 -4.72 14.27 0.80
CA LEU A 9 -4.26 13.09 0.06
C LEU A 9 -3.37 13.49 -1.13
N SER A 10 -3.67 14.60 -1.80
CA SER A 10 -2.87 15.09 -2.94
C SER A 10 -1.43 15.39 -2.52
N VAL A 11 -1.25 16.09 -1.40
CA VAL A 11 0.07 16.40 -0.80
C VAL A 11 0.80 15.12 -0.41
N LEU A 12 0.09 14.14 0.17
CA LEU A 12 0.69 12.85 0.51
C LEU A 12 1.17 12.08 -0.72
N VAL A 13 0.40 12.11 -1.81
CA VAL A 13 0.78 11.49 -3.08
C VAL A 13 2.04 12.16 -3.63
N GLU A 14 2.05 13.49 -3.75
CA GLU A 14 3.19 14.24 -4.25
C GLU A 14 4.47 13.99 -3.45
N GLN A 15 4.36 13.94 -2.12
CA GLN A 15 5.51 13.77 -1.24
C GLN A 15 6.02 12.34 -1.16
N TYR A 16 5.15 11.34 -1.20
CA TYR A 16 5.51 9.97 -0.81
C TYR A 16 5.38 8.92 -1.92
N ALA A 17 4.75 9.21 -3.06
CA ALA A 17 4.57 8.22 -4.12
C ALA A 17 5.90 7.64 -4.60
N GLY A 18 6.93 8.48 -4.79
CA GLY A 18 8.26 8.02 -5.22
C GLY A 18 8.96 7.12 -4.19
N ASP A 19 8.87 7.45 -2.91
CA ASP A 19 9.46 6.67 -1.81
C ASP A 19 8.74 5.32 -1.63
N LEU A 20 7.40 5.32 -1.69
CA LEU A 20 6.59 4.11 -1.64
C LEU A 20 6.87 3.22 -2.85
N TYR A 21 6.99 3.79 -4.06
CA TYR A 21 7.33 3.03 -5.27
C TYR A 21 8.70 2.37 -5.15
N LYS A 22 9.74 3.10 -4.75
CA LYS A 22 11.09 2.52 -4.54
C LYS A 22 11.04 1.36 -3.55
N ARG A 23 10.28 1.52 -2.45
CA ARG A 23 10.11 0.47 -1.44
C ARG A 23 9.36 -0.75 -1.99
N ALA A 24 8.27 -0.53 -2.71
CA ALA A 24 7.48 -1.59 -3.32
C ALA A 24 8.31 -2.35 -4.37
N PHE A 25 8.97 -1.63 -5.29
CA PHE A 25 9.83 -2.19 -6.31
C PHE A 25 10.98 -3.01 -5.72
N TYR A 26 11.66 -2.51 -4.69
CA TYR A 26 12.70 -3.28 -3.99
C TYR A 26 12.17 -4.60 -3.39
N LYS A 27 10.89 -4.65 -3.02
CA LYS A 27 10.29 -5.84 -2.43
C LYS A 27 9.81 -6.82 -3.50
N VAL A 28 9.08 -6.36 -4.51
CA VAL A 28 8.41 -7.24 -5.48
C VAL A 28 9.19 -7.46 -6.77
N SER A 29 10.22 -6.65 -7.03
CA SER A 29 11.08 -6.70 -8.24
C SER A 29 10.30 -6.64 -9.56
N ASP A 30 9.11 -6.04 -9.53
CA ASP A 30 8.21 -5.91 -10.66
C ASP A 30 7.66 -4.48 -10.67
N SER A 31 7.85 -3.76 -11.78
CA SER A 31 7.46 -2.36 -11.86
C SER A 31 5.95 -2.15 -11.95
N GLU A 32 5.21 -3.06 -12.58
CA GLU A 32 3.76 -2.94 -12.73
C GLU A 32 3.12 -3.21 -11.38
N MET A 33 3.48 -4.32 -10.75
CA MET A 33 3.00 -4.67 -9.41
C MET A 33 3.40 -3.62 -8.36
N ALA A 34 4.58 -3.01 -8.47
CA ALA A 34 4.98 -1.94 -7.57
C ALA A 34 4.08 -0.70 -7.71
N LYS A 35 3.66 -0.34 -8.94
CA LYS A 35 2.72 0.78 -9.15
C LYS A 35 1.36 0.46 -8.58
N ASP A 36 0.86 -0.75 -8.81
CA ASP A 36 -0.44 -1.19 -8.29
C ASP A 36 -0.48 -1.17 -6.77
N LEU A 37 0.57 -1.67 -6.11
CA LEU A 37 0.67 -1.66 -4.65
C LEU A 37 0.71 -0.23 -4.08
N VAL A 38 1.36 0.70 -4.77
CA VAL A 38 1.37 2.12 -4.37
C VAL A 38 0.00 2.74 -4.54
N GLN A 39 -0.69 2.46 -5.65
CA GLN A 39 -2.05 2.93 -5.89
C GLN A 39 -3.02 2.40 -4.81
N ASP A 40 -3.00 1.10 -4.54
CA ASP A 40 -3.79 0.47 -3.48
C ASP A 40 -3.51 1.06 -2.11
N THR A 41 -2.25 1.46 -1.86
CA THR A 41 -1.84 2.11 -0.62
C THR A 41 -2.53 3.46 -0.48
N PHE A 42 -2.54 4.29 -1.52
CA PHE A 42 -3.20 5.59 -1.48
C PHE A 42 -4.73 5.49 -1.47
N MET A 43 -5.33 4.49 -2.13
CA MET A 43 -6.76 4.22 -2.02
C MET A 43 -7.15 3.85 -0.58
N ALA A 44 -6.41 2.93 0.04
CA ALA A 44 -6.63 2.56 1.44
C ALA A 44 -6.33 3.72 2.41
N ALA A 45 -5.39 4.61 2.06
CA ALA A 45 -5.13 5.82 2.82
C ALA A 45 -6.32 6.78 2.71
N ALA A 46 -6.89 7.00 1.53
CA ALA A 46 -8.05 7.87 1.32
C ALA A 46 -9.25 7.46 2.16
N GLU A 47 -9.50 6.16 2.30
CA GLU A 47 -10.57 5.62 3.15
C GLU A 47 -10.34 5.88 4.64
N LYS A 48 -9.09 5.97 5.07
CA LYS A 48 -8.70 6.01 6.49
C LYS A 48 -8.21 7.39 6.95
N ILE A 49 -8.00 8.33 6.01
CA ILE A 49 -7.41 9.64 6.27
C ILE A 49 -8.24 10.48 7.25
N SER A 50 -9.57 10.32 7.21
CA SER A 50 -10.51 10.95 8.14
C SER A 50 -10.37 10.46 9.58
N THR A 51 -9.80 9.27 9.76
CA THR A 51 -9.56 8.63 11.08
C THR A 51 -8.11 8.71 11.53
N PHE A 52 -7.26 9.39 10.76
CA PHE A 52 -5.84 9.53 11.10
C PHE A 52 -5.69 10.39 12.36
N LYS A 53 -5.30 9.76 13.47
CA LYS A 53 -5.18 10.39 14.80
C LYS A 53 -3.85 11.12 15.04
N GLY A 54 -2.93 11.13 14.07
CA GLY A 54 -1.61 11.76 14.23
C GLY A 54 -0.67 11.05 15.21
N GLU A 55 -0.98 9.81 15.61
CA GLU A 55 -0.14 9.00 16.52
C GLU A 55 1.19 8.56 15.88
N SER A 56 1.34 8.73 14.57
CA SER A 56 2.56 8.48 13.81
C SER A 56 2.71 9.51 12.69
N THR A 57 3.89 9.60 12.09
CA THR A 57 4.07 10.46 10.91
C THR A 57 3.27 9.92 9.72
N PRO A 58 2.77 10.78 8.81
CA PRO A 58 2.10 10.32 7.58
C PRO A 58 2.94 9.34 6.77
N LYS A 59 4.26 9.54 6.73
CA LYS A 59 5.21 8.60 6.11
C LYS A 59 5.16 7.22 6.76
N THR A 60 5.33 7.14 8.08
CA THR A 60 5.29 5.86 8.81
C THR A 60 3.96 5.13 8.60
N TRP A 61 2.87 5.88 8.63
CA TRP A 61 1.53 5.36 8.43
C TRP A 61 1.33 4.78 7.01
N LEU A 62 1.69 5.53 5.96
CA LEU A 62 1.63 5.06 4.57
C LEU A 62 2.50 3.83 4.33
N PHE A 63 3.72 3.81 4.87
CA PHE A 63 4.60 2.65 4.75
C PHE A 63 4.04 1.41 5.47
N SER A 64 3.29 1.60 6.56
CA SER A 64 2.63 0.49 7.26
C SER A 64 1.51 -0.11 6.41
N ILE A 65 0.71 0.73 5.74
CA ILE A 65 -0.30 0.27 4.78
C ILE A 65 0.36 -0.48 3.62
N LEU A 66 1.42 0.08 3.01
CA LEU A 66 2.14 -0.56 1.91
C LEU A 66 2.71 -1.93 2.31
N ASN A 67 3.34 -2.04 3.48
CA ASN A 67 3.90 -3.32 3.94
C ASN A 67 2.82 -4.39 4.10
N ASN A 68 1.63 -4.03 4.60
CA ASN A 68 0.51 -4.97 4.69
C ASN A 68 0.07 -5.44 3.30
N LYS A 69 -0.05 -4.52 2.32
CA LYS A 69 -0.40 -4.87 0.93
C LYS A 69 0.64 -5.81 0.29
N ILE A 70 1.93 -5.58 0.54
CA ILE A 70 3.01 -6.46 0.07
C ILE A 70 2.89 -7.87 0.70
N ILE A 71 2.61 -7.94 2.00
CA ILE A 71 2.41 -9.23 2.70
C ILE A 71 1.22 -9.97 2.09
N ASP A 72 0.11 -9.29 1.85
CA ASP A 72 -1.09 -9.86 1.24
C ASP A 72 -0.83 -10.35 -0.19
N TYR A 73 -0.07 -9.59 -1.00
CA TYR A 73 0.38 -10.01 -2.32
C TYR A 73 1.14 -11.34 -2.28
N TYR A 74 2.11 -11.49 -1.38
CA TYR A 74 2.86 -12.74 -1.26
C TYR A 74 2.03 -13.88 -0.67
N ARG A 75 1.14 -13.60 0.27
CA ARG A 75 0.18 -14.59 0.79
C ARG A 75 -0.69 -15.15 -0.32
N ALA A 76 -1.25 -14.29 -1.18
CA ALA A 76 -2.07 -14.73 -2.33
C ALA A 76 -1.26 -15.59 -3.32
N LYS A 77 0.02 -15.27 -3.53
CA LYS A 77 0.92 -16.02 -4.41
C LYS A 77 1.25 -17.42 -3.88
N VAL A 78 1.43 -17.56 -2.56
CA VAL A 78 1.67 -18.86 -1.91
C VAL A 78 0.40 -19.70 -1.81
N VAL A 79 -0.75 -19.06 -1.57
CA VAL A 79 -2.03 -19.74 -1.37
C VAL A 79 -2.64 -20.26 -2.68
N ARG A 80 -2.18 -19.86 -3.88
CA ARG A 80 -2.52 -20.57 -5.13
C ARG A 80 -1.76 -21.91 -5.18
N PRO A 81 -2.37 -23.03 -4.75
CA PRO A 81 -1.71 -24.32 -4.81
C PRO A 81 -1.83 -24.80 -6.26
N TYR A 82 -0.87 -25.59 -6.70
CA TYR A 82 -0.92 -26.31 -7.96
C TYR A 82 -2.27 -27.06 -8.09
N HIS A 83 -3.20 -26.55 -8.91
CA HIS A 83 -4.17 -27.42 -9.54
C HIS A 83 -3.41 -28.20 -10.62
N TYR A 84 -2.80 -29.32 -10.24
CA TYR A 84 -2.40 -30.34 -11.21
C TYR A 84 -3.68 -30.85 -11.85
N ASN A 85 -3.99 -30.37 -13.06
CA ASN A 85 -4.91 -31.07 -13.95
C ASN A 85 -4.18 -32.33 -14.45
N THR A 86 -4.22 -33.40 -13.65
CA THR A 86 -4.01 -34.76 -14.15
C THR A 86 -5.35 -35.24 -14.69
N GLN A 87 -5.59 -35.02 -15.98
CA GLN A 87 -6.56 -35.82 -16.74
C GLN A 87 -5.86 -36.28 -18.01
N SER A 88 -5.35 -37.51 -17.95
CA SER A 88 -5.22 -38.41 -19.09
C SER A 88 -6.59 -38.93 -19.49
#